data_AF-A0A7C1MG53-F1
#
_entry.id   AF-A0A7C1MG53-F1
#
_cell.length_a   1.000
_cell.length_b   1.000
_cell.length_c   1.000
_cell.angle_alpha   90.00
_cell.angle_beta   90.00
_cell.angle_gamma   90.00
#
_symmetry.space_group_name_H-M   'P 1'
#
loop_
_entity.id
_entity.type
_entity.pdbx_description
1 polymer ?
#
loop_
_entity_poly.entity_id
_entity_poly.type
_entity_poly.pdbx_seq_one_letter_code
_entity_poly.pdbx_strand_id
1 'polypeptide(L)'
;MDNEEYLKELLKWVSSDSLLIIDVEGLVRRIYCPFEVICLAEFNDIDIGEKVSVDAYKISLSLKEVYIIKGKAYLIYYFRIIL
;
A
#
# COMPACT_ATOMS: atom_id res chain seq x y z
N MET A 1 -1.88 5.48 25.13
CA MET A 1 -2.68 4.73 24.15
C MET A 1 -1.79 3.63 23.63
N ASP A 2 -2.24 2.39 23.73
CA ASP A 2 -1.54 1.24 23.16
C ASP A 2 -1.64 1.24 21.62
N ASN A 3 -0.67 0.63 20.93
CA ASN A 3 -0.66 0.61 19.46
C ASN A 3 -1.89 -0.12 18.88
N GLU A 4 -2.41 -1.14 19.57
CA GLU A 4 -3.63 -1.84 19.12
C GLU A 4 -4.87 -0.95 19.21
N GLU A 5 -4.99 -0.19 20.30
CA GLU A 5 -6.11 0.72 20.51
C GLU A 5 -6.10 1.84 19.47
N TYR A 6 -4.92 2.41 19.19
CA TYR A 6 -4.75 3.40 18.13
C TYR A 6 -5.08 2.82 16.74
N LEU A 7 -4.60 1.62 16.44
CA LEU A 7 -4.87 0.97 15.16
C LEU A 7 -6.36 0.70 14.97
N LYS A 8 -7.08 0.27 16.02
CA LYS A 8 -8.54 0.07 15.97
C LYS A 8 -9.28 1.35 15.62
N GLU A 9 -8.89 2.49 16.20
CA GLU A 9 -9.49 3.78 15.87
C GLU A 9 -9.20 4.18 14.42
N LEU A 10 -7.96 3.99 13.95
CA LEU A 10 -7.55 4.33 12.59
C LEU A 10 -8.32 3.51 11.53
N LEU A 11 -8.48 2.20 11.78
CA LEU A 11 -9.19 1.29 10.88
C LEU A 11 -10.69 1.62 10.71
N LYS A 12 -11.29 2.47 11.56
CA LYS A 12 -12.66 2.96 11.35
C LYS A 12 -12.77 3.93 10.17
N TRP A 13 -11.67 4.58 9.82
CA TRP A 13 -11.62 5.65 8.81
C TRP A 13 -10.89 5.22 7.54
N VAL A 14 -9.98 4.26 7.65
CA VAL A 14 -9.13 3.79 6.55
C VAL A 14 -9.76 2.58 5.87
N SER A 15 -9.91 2.65 4.54
CA SER A 15 -10.30 1.48 3.75
C SER A 15 -9.08 0.65 3.37
N SER A 16 -9.24 -0.68 3.31
CA SER A 16 -8.22 -1.59 2.78
C SER A 16 -8.28 -1.77 1.27
N ASP A 17 -9.34 -1.26 0.63
CA ASP A 17 -9.62 -1.44 -0.80
C ASP A 17 -9.24 -0.22 -1.66
N SER A 18 -8.82 0.89 -1.05
CA SER A 18 -8.53 2.12 -1.78
C SER A 18 -7.56 3.04 -1.05
N LEU A 19 -6.83 3.82 -1.84
CA LEU A 19 -5.88 4.82 -1.40
C LEU A 19 -6.26 6.19 -1.94
N LEU A 20 -6.14 7.21 -1.09
CA LEU A 20 -6.21 8.59 -1.52
C LEU A 20 -4.79 9.10 -1.73
N ILE A 21 -4.50 9.55 -2.95
CA ILE A 21 -3.18 10.04 -3.33
C ILE A 21 -3.28 11.47 -3.87
N ILE A 22 -2.14 12.15 -3.90
CA ILE A 22 -1.95 13.39 -4.66
C ILE A 22 -1.08 13.02 -5.85
N ASP A 23 -1.59 13.25 -7.06
CA ASP A 23 -0.83 12.95 -8.27
C ASP A 23 0.25 14.01 -8.55
N VAL A 24 0.99 13.82 -9.64
CA VAL A 24 2.05 14.75 -10.07
C VAL A 24 1.53 16.13 -10.49
N GLU A 25 0.23 16.25 -10.76
CA GLU A 25 -0.46 17.50 -11.10
C GLU A 25 -1.02 18.20 -9.84
N GLY A 26 -0.86 17.59 -8.66
CA GLY A 26 -1.40 18.11 -7.40
C GLY A 26 -2.88 17.79 -7.16
N LEU A 27 -3.47 16.92 -7.99
CA LEU A 27 -4.88 16.54 -7.87
C LEU A 27 -5.04 15.36 -6.93
N VAL A 28 -6.08 15.44 -6.09
CA VAL A 28 -6.47 14.35 -5.20
C VAL A 28 -7.18 13.27 -6.02
N ARG A 29 -6.61 12.05 -6.04
CA ARG A 29 -7.20 10.89 -6.71
C ARG A 29 -7.42 9.75 -5.74
N ARG A 30 -8.48 8.99 -5.97
CA ARG A 30 -8.72 7.72 -5.28
C ARG A 30 -8.36 6.57 -6.22
N ILE A 31 -7.44 5.72 -5.77
CA ILE A 31 -7.07 4.47 -6.46
C ILE A 31 -7.77 3.33 -5.73
N TYR A 32 -8.40 2.43 -6.49
CA TYR A 32 -9.03 1.24 -5.94
C TYR A 32 -8.15 0.02 -6.20
N CYS A 33 -8.16 -0.93 -5.28
CA CYS A 33 -7.52 -2.22 -5.46
C CYS A 33 -8.39 -3.14 -6.34
N PRO A 34 -7.78 -3.98 -7.20
CA PRO A 34 -6.34 -4.05 -7.44
C PRO A 34 -5.82 -2.89 -8.31
N PHE A 35 -4.57 -2.47 -8.08
CA PHE A 35 -3.86 -1.49 -8.92
C PHE A 35 -2.39 -1.88 -9.15
N GLU A 36 -1.78 -1.34 -10.20
CA GLU A 36 -0.40 -1.67 -10.57
C GLU A 36 0.64 -0.74 -9.92
N VAL A 37 1.76 -1.33 -9.51
CA VAL A 37 2.95 -0.62 -9.03
C VAL A 37 4.22 -1.22 -9.64
N ILE A 38 5.29 -0.43 -9.71
CA ILE A 38 6.63 -0.90 -10.08
C ILE A 38 7.41 -1.19 -8.80
N CYS A 39 8.02 -2.37 -8.70
CA CYS A 39 8.93 -2.70 -7.61
C CYS A 39 10.26 -1.92 -7.74
N LEU A 40 10.70 -1.29 -6.66
CA LEU A 40 11.92 -0.50 -6.57
C LEU A 40 13.06 -1.24 -5.84
N ALA A 41 12.79 -2.45 -5.34
CA ALA A 41 13.74 -3.30 -4.62
C ALA A 41 13.67 -4.74 -5.13
N GLU A 42 14.66 -5.55 -4.78
CA GLU A 42 14.69 -6.97 -5.10
C GLU A 42 14.15 -7.79 -3.92
N PHE A 43 13.21 -8.68 -4.19
CA PHE A 43 12.66 -9.64 -3.23
C PHE A 43 12.79 -11.05 -3.81
N ASN A 44 12.65 -12.08 -2.97
CA ASN A 44 12.73 -13.48 -3.42
C ASN A 44 11.69 -13.83 -4.50
N ASP A 45 10.60 -13.06 -4.62
CA ASP A 45 9.47 -13.36 -5.48
C ASP A 45 8.97 -12.17 -6.33
N ILE A 46 9.72 -11.07 -6.31
CA ILE A 46 9.44 -9.87 -7.11
C ILE A 46 10.77 -9.26 -7.53
N ASP A 47 11.00 -9.15 -8.83
CA ASP A 47 12.22 -8.55 -9.37
C ASP A 47 12.15 -7.01 -9.33
N ILE A 48 13.31 -6.36 -9.23
CA ILE A 48 13.38 -4.91 -9.35
C ILE A 48 12.91 -4.47 -10.75
N GLY A 49 12.02 -3.48 -10.79
CA GLY A 49 11.40 -3.00 -12.03
C GLY A 49 10.18 -3.80 -12.47
N GLU A 50 9.85 -4.92 -11.82
CA GLU A 50 8.66 -5.71 -12.13
C GLU A 50 7.38 -4.90 -11.82
N LYS A 51 6.40 -4.98 -12.74
CA LYS A 51 5.05 -4.48 -12.47
C LYS A 51 4.26 -5.55 -11.74
N VAL A 52 3.76 -5.21 -10.56
CA VAL A 52 2.98 -6.12 -9.71
C VAL A 52 1.64 -5.51 -9.35
N SER A 53 0.64 -6.38 -9.21
CA SER A 53 -0.71 -6.01 -8.75
C SER A 53 -0.75 -5.96 -7.23
N VAL A 54 -1.17 -4.83 -6.68
CA VAL A 54 -1.49 -4.66 -5.26
C VAL A 54 -2.93 -5.07 -5.04
N ASP A 55 -3.15 -6.17 -4.32
CA ASP A 55 -4.46 -6.75 -4.07
C ASP A 55 -5.21 -6.02 -2.93
N ALA A 56 -4.46 -5.47 -1.95
CA ALA A 56 -5.01 -4.70 -0.85
C ALA A 56 -3.97 -3.78 -0.21
N TYR A 57 -4.47 -2.79 0.50
CA TYR A 57 -3.69 -1.89 1.35
C TYR A 57 -3.96 -2.17 2.83
N LYS A 58 -2.92 -2.21 3.68
CA LYS A 58 -3.06 -2.44 5.13
C LYS A 58 -2.05 -1.64 5.95
N ILE A 59 -2.29 -1.58 7.25
CA ILE A 59 -1.37 -1.02 8.24
C ILE A 59 -0.95 -2.13 9.20
N SER A 60 0.36 -2.29 9.41
CA SER A 60 0.91 -3.29 10.34
C SER A 60 0.66 -2.92 11.81
N LEU A 61 0.88 -3.87 12.73
CA LEU A 61 0.85 -3.60 14.18
C LEU A 61 1.92 -2.59 14.63
N SER A 62 2.96 -2.42 13.83
CA SER A 62 4.00 -1.40 14.03
C SER A 62 3.69 -0.08 13.30
N LEU A 63 2.43 0.11 12.89
CA LEU A 63 1.92 1.32 12.22
C LEU A 63 2.63 1.64 10.91
N LYS A 64 3.10 0.60 10.20
CA LYS A 64 3.70 0.74 8.88
C LYS A 64 2.69 0.40 7.81
N GLU A 65 2.61 1.24 6.80
CA GLU A 65 1.79 1.04 5.62
C GLU A 65 2.39 -0.08 4.76
N VAL A 66 1.55 -1.03 4.34
CA VAL A 66 1.95 -2.18 3.53
C VAL A 66 0.99 -2.44 2.38
N TYR A 67 1.55 -2.89 1.26
CA TYR A 67 0.82 -3.48 0.15
C TYR A 67 0.76 -4.99 0.33
N ILE A 68 -0.42 -5.55 0.06
CA ILE A 68 -0.62 -6.99 -0.05
C ILE A 68 -0.50 -7.35 -1.53
N ILE A 69 0.54 -8.11 -1.86
CA ILE A 69 0.83 -8.58 -3.22
C ILE A 69 0.92 -10.10 -3.15
N LYS A 70 0.08 -10.83 -3.89
CA LYS A 70 0.03 -12.30 -3.88
C LYS A 70 -0.09 -12.88 -2.45
N GLY A 71 -0.86 -12.20 -1.59
CA GLY A 71 -1.09 -12.60 -0.20
C GLY A 71 0.05 -12.29 0.78
N LYS A 72 1.16 -11.67 0.34
CA LYS A 72 2.29 -11.27 1.19
C LYS A 72 2.31 -9.75 1.38
N ALA A 73 2.74 -9.32 2.57
CA ALA A 73 2.83 -7.90 2.92
C ALA A 73 4.22 -7.34 2.62
N TYR A 74 4.28 -6.23 1.90
CA TYR A 74 5.49 -5.49 1.60
C TYR A 74 5.32 -4.01 1.95
N LEU A 75 6.37 -3.36 2.43
CA LEU A 75 6.31 -1.94 2.78
C LEU A 75 6.15 -1.08 1.52
N ILE A 76 5.25 -0.09 1.58
CA ILE A 76 4.85 0.68 0.40
C ILE A 76 6.02 1.43 -0.28
N TYR A 77 7.03 1.82 0.48
CA TYR A 77 8.15 2.62 -0.02
C TYR A 77 9.09 1.84 -0.96
N TYR A 78 8.91 0.52 -1.06
CA TYR A 78 9.57 -0.31 -2.07
C TYR A 78 8.85 -0.32 -3.41
N PHE A 79 7.76 0.43 -3.57
CA PHE A 79 6.96 0.42 -4.80
C PHE A 79 6.65 1.83 -5.27
N ARG A 80 6.55 2.00 -6.58
CA ARG A 80 6.09 3.24 -7.23
C ARG A 80 4.75 3.00 -7.90
N ILE A 81 3.75 3.79 -7.52
CA ILE A 81 2.45 3.82 -8.21
C ILE A 81 2.65 4.35 -9.64
N ILE A 82 2.05 3.66 -10.62
CA ILE A 82 2.00 4.12 -12.01
C ILE A 82 0.60 4.71 -12.23
N LEU A 83 0.51 6.03 -12.39
CA LEU A 83 -0.73 6.75 -12.70
C LEU A 83 -0.47 7.83 -13.74
#